data_AF-A0A091U1X7-F1
#
_entry.id   AF-A0A091U1X7-F1
#
_cell.length_a   1.000
_cell.length_b   1.000
_cell.length_c   1.000
_cell.angle_alpha   90.00
_cell.angle_beta   90.00
_cell.angle_gamma   90.00
#
_symmetry.space_group_name_H-M   'P 1'
#
loop_
_entity.id
_entity.type
_entity.pdbx_description
1 polymer ?
#
loop_
_entity_poly.entity_id
_entity_poly.type
_entity_poly.pdbx_seq_one_letter_code
_entity_poly.pdbx_strand_id
1 'polypeptide(L)'
;RDMGQAKSKVRTLNFRKAKFQLFRELVNRTPWETGLRDKGAEQSWQIFKDASHRKQELLIPRCKKSGKEGKTLAWMSPDLLDKLKGKKEMHRQWKQGQVSWEEYRDAAWLCRDGVRKAKAQLELNLARDAKNNKKGFYRYVSQKRKVKESVPPMMSKAGKLVTMDKEKAEVLNNIFASVFTGNLSSHTSRVDGPQGRDWGRIVPPTVREDQV
;
A
#
# COMPACT_ATOMS: atom_id res chain seq x y z
N ARG A 1 22.41 -16.35 0.15
CA ARG A 1 21.95 -15.15 0.89
C ARG A 1 20.45 -15.02 0.71
N ASP A 2 19.73 -15.26 1.80
CA ASP A 2 18.27 -15.30 1.85
C ASP A 2 17.71 -13.89 1.61
N MET A 3 17.01 -13.68 0.50
CA MET A 3 16.31 -12.41 0.21
C MET A 3 15.03 -12.40 1.04
N GLY A 4 15.20 -12.26 2.36
CA GLY A 4 14.11 -11.99 3.26
C GLY A 4 13.41 -10.73 2.79
N GLN A 5 12.19 -10.89 2.27
CA GLN A 5 11.29 -9.78 1.99
C GLN A 5 11.40 -8.75 3.11
N ALA A 6 11.63 -7.49 2.79
CA ALA A 6 11.66 -6.41 3.77
C ALA A 6 10.30 -6.39 4.50
N LYS A 7 10.23 -7.07 5.64
CA LYS A 7 9.02 -7.18 6.44
C LYS A 7 8.75 -5.78 6.96
N SER A 8 7.54 -5.26 6.76
CA SER A 8 7.18 -3.94 7.30
C SER A 8 7.45 -3.95 8.80
N LYS A 9 8.33 -3.06 9.28
CA LYS A 9 8.64 -2.91 10.72
C LYS A 9 7.39 -2.55 11.54
N VAL A 10 6.37 -1.99 10.88
CA VAL A 10 5.09 -1.60 11.47
C VAL A 10 4.28 -2.84 11.86
N ARG A 11 4.16 -3.06 13.17
CA ARG A 11 3.25 -4.04 13.77
C ARG A 11 1.90 -3.35 14.01
N THR A 12 0.80 -4.05 13.74
CA THR A 12 -0.57 -3.54 13.96
C THR A 12 -1.34 -4.52 14.84
N LEU A 13 -2.27 -4.02 15.65
CA LEU A 13 -3.08 -4.86 16.53
C LEU A 13 -4.09 -5.68 15.71
N ASN A 14 -4.17 -6.99 15.96
CA ASN A 14 -5.07 -7.88 15.26
C ASN A 14 -6.38 -8.06 16.03
N PHE A 15 -7.31 -7.11 15.84
CA PHE A 15 -8.61 -7.13 16.51
C PHE A 15 -9.48 -8.35 16.14
N ARG A 16 -9.26 -9.01 14.99
CA ARG A 16 -10.01 -10.22 14.60
C ARG A 16 -9.71 -11.42 15.49
N LYS A 17 -8.53 -11.46 16.12
CA LYS A 17 -8.11 -12.53 17.05
C LYS A 17 -8.10 -12.08 18.51
N ALA A 18 -8.66 -10.90 18.81
CA ALA A 18 -8.70 -10.38 20.16
C ALA A 18 -9.72 -11.14 21.01
N LYS A 19 -9.36 -11.43 22.26
CA LYS A 19 -10.25 -12.05 23.24
C LYS A 19 -11.02 -10.97 24.02
N PHE A 20 -12.06 -10.42 23.39
CA PHE A 20 -12.80 -9.28 23.95
C PHE A 20 -13.50 -9.57 25.28
N GLN A 21 -13.98 -10.81 25.50
CA GLN A 21 -14.63 -11.19 26.76
C GLN A 21 -13.65 -11.10 27.94
N LEU A 22 -12.46 -11.67 27.78
CA LEU A 22 -11.38 -11.58 28.77
C LEU A 22 -10.91 -10.13 28.97
N PHE A 23 -10.91 -9.32 27.92
CA PHE A 23 -10.55 -7.90 28.04
C PHE A 23 -11.55 -7.14 28.91
N ARG A 24 -12.85 -7.35 28.68
CA ARG A 24 -13.92 -6.73 29.48
C ARG A 24 -13.84 -7.17 30.94
N GLU A 25 -13.61 -8.46 31.17
CA GLU A 25 -13.45 -8.99 32.52
C GLU A 25 -12.25 -8.38 33.27
N LEU A 26 -11.09 -8.28 32.62
CA LEU A 26 -9.90 -7.67 33.21
C LEU A 26 -10.08 -6.16 33.47
N VAL A 27 -10.84 -5.47 32.63
CA VAL A 27 -11.18 -4.05 32.84
C VAL A 27 -12.09 -3.89 34.04
N ASN A 28 -13.11 -4.73 34.18
CA ASN A 28 -14.06 -4.66 35.30
C ASN A 28 -13.44 -5.06 36.64
N ARG A 29 -12.48 -5.99 36.65
CA ARG A 29 -11.77 -6.43 37.88
C ARG A 29 -10.76 -5.40 38.40
N THR A 30 -10.54 -4.29 37.70
CA THR A 30 -9.55 -3.30 38.13
C THR A 30 -10.16 -2.35 39.17
N PRO A 31 -9.49 -2.12 40.32
CA PRO A 31 -10.00 -1.26 41.39
C PRO A 31 -9.86 0.22 41.02
N TRP A 32 -10.70 0.67 40.08
CA TRP A 32 -10.68 2.05 39.58
C TRP A 32 -10.96 3.06 40.69
N GLU A 33 -11.88 2.76 41.60
CA GLU A 33 -12.22 3.66 42.71
C GLU A 33 -11.01 3.97 43.59
N THR A 34 -10.17 2.98 43.89
CA THR A 34 -8.97 3.18 44.71
C THR A 34 -7.85 3.86 43.94
N GLY A 35 -7.64 3.47 42.67
CA GLY A 35 -6.57 4.02 41.84
C GLY A 35 -6.79 5.47 41.39
N LEU A 36 -8.04 5.94 41.45
CA LEU A 36 -8.45 7.28 41.00
C LEU A 36 -8.84 8.22 42.14
N ARG A 37 -8.92 7.74 43.41
CA ARG A 37 -9.59 8.42 44.53
C ARG A 37 -9.08 9.82 44.86
N ASP A 38 -7.85 10.16 44.48
CA ASP A 38 -7.20 11.44 44.81
C ASP A 38 -6.48 12.05 43.59
N LYS A 39 -6.89 11.65 42.38
CA LYS A 39 -6.24 12.02 41.12
C LYS A 39 -7.06 13.08 40.38
N GLY A 40 -6.40 14.13 39.89
CA GLY A 40 -7.04 15.10 38.98
C GLY A 40 -7.49 14.45 37.67
N ALA A 41 -8.45 15.06 36.97
CA ALA A 41 -9.07 14.50 35.78
C ALA A 41 -8.06 14.02 34.71
N GLU A 42 -7.01 14.80 34.44
CA GLU A 42 -5.98 14.44 33.46
C GLU A 42 -5.13 13.23 33.91
N GLN A 43 -4.78 13.18 35.20
CA GLN A 43 -4.01 12.06 35.75
C GLN A 43 -4.85 10.78 35.77
N SER A 44 -6.13 10.90 36.12
CA SER A 44 -7.11 9.81 36.07
C SER A 44 -7.26 9.27 34.65
N TRP A 45 -7.34 10.15 33.65
CA TRP A 45 -7.40 9.75 32.25
C TRP A 45 -6.12 9.05 31.78
N GLN A 46 -4.95 9.51 32.21
CA GLN A 46 -3.69 8.88 31.86
C GLN A 46 -3.58 7.46 32.46
N ILE A 47 -3.96 7.28 33.73
CA ILE A 47 -3.99 5.98 34.40
C ILE A 47 -4.93 5.01 33.68
N PHE A 48 -6.11 5.50 33.27
CA PHE A 48 -7.08 4.72 32.52
C PHE A 48 -6.51 4.27 31.16
N LYS A 49 -5.91 5.20 30.40
CA LYS A 49 -5.28 4.91 29.10
C LYS A 49 -4.18 3.87 29.26
N ASP A 50 -3.29 4.03 30.23
CA ASP A 50 -2.15 3.14 30.44
C ASP A 50 -2.61 1.74 30.85
N ALA A 51 -3.57 1.63 31.76
CA ALA A 51 -4.14 0.35 32.17
C ALA A 51 -4.87 -0.35 31.02
N SER A 52 -5.59 0.41 30.18
CA SER A 52 -6.28 -0.12 29.01
C SER A 52 -5.30 -0.60 27.94
N HIS A 53 -4.26 0.19 27.63
CA HIS A 53 -3.21 -0.19 26.68
C HIS A 53 -2.43 -1.42 27.15
N ARG A 54 -2.06 -1.52 28.44
CA ARG A 54 -1.39 -2.71 28.98
C ARG A 54 -2.22 -3.98 28.76
N LYS A 55 -3.53 -3.92 29.00
CA LYS A 55 -4.45 -5.05 28.77
C LYS A 55 -4.64 -5.34 27.29
N GLN A 56 -4.65 -4.30 26.46
CA GLN A 56 -4.72 -4.42 25.01
C GLN A 56 -3.49 -5.13 24.44
N GLU A 57 -2.30 -4.84 24.98
CA GLU A 57 -1.06 -5.52 24.58
C GLU A 57 -1.03 -7.00 24.98
N LEU A 58 -1.63 -7.35 26.12
CA LEU A 58 -1.73 -8.73 26.59
C LEU A 58 -2.74 -9.56 25.78
N LEU A 59 -3.87 -8.97 25.39
CA LEU A 59 -5.02 -9.69 24.86
C LEU A 59 -5.24 -9.56 23.36
N ILE A 60 -4.56 -8.61 22.71
CA ILE A 60 -4.62 -8.41 21.27
C ILE A 60 -3.27 -8.76 20.64
N PRO A 61 -3.16 -9.92 19.99
CA PRO A 61 -1.94 -10.28 19.27
C PRO A 61 -1.57 -9.20 18.26
N ARG A 62 -0.31 -8.78 18.25
CA ARG A 62 0.22 -7.89 17.20
C ARG A 62 0.47 -8.71 15.94
N CYS A 63 -0.19 -8.37 14.84
CA CYS A 63 0.12 -8.93 13.53
C CYS A 63 1.08 -8.02 12.76
N LYS A 64 1.88 -8.63 11.88
CA LYS A 64 2.55 -7.89 10.83
C LYS A 64 1.47 -7.51 9.82
N LYS A 65 1.49 -6.27 9.32
CA LYS A 65 0.75 -5.99 8.08
C LYS A 65 1.33 -6.93 7.03
N SER A 66 0.54 -7.89 6.54
CA SER A 66 0.92 -8.57 5.31
C SER A 66 0.95 -7.46 4.25
N GLY A 67 2.15 -7.14 3.77
CA GLY A 67 2.26 -6.35 2.55
C GLY A 67 1.43 -7.09 1.52
N LYS A 68 0.44 -6.39 0.91
CA LYS A 68 -0.55 -6.94 -0.04
C LYS A 68 0.03 -8.17 -0.69
N GLU A 69 -0.38 -9.34 -0.20
CA GLU A 69 0.18 -10.61 -0.63
C GLU A 69 0.08 -10.60 -2.14
N GLY A 70 1.24 -10.54 -2.80
CA GLY A 70 1.31 -10.20 -4.22
C GLY A 70 0.38 -11.17 -4.91
N LYS A 71 -0.71 -10.67 -5.51
CA LYS A 71 -1.81 -11.48 -6.05
C LYS A 71 -1.19 -12.69 -6.76
N THR A 72 -1.30 -13.87 -6.15
CA THR A 72 -0.82 -15.10 -6.77
C THR A 72 -1.48 -15.14 -8.14
N LEU A 73 -0.64 -15.07 -9.18
CA LEU A 73 -1.16 -15.00 -10.53
C LEU A 73 -1.85 -16.34 -10.81
N ALA A 74 -3.05 -16.31 -11.35
CA ALA A 74 -3.89 -17.50 -11.51
C ALA A 74 -3.26 -18.61 -12.38
N TRP A 75 -2.17 -18.31 -13.09
CA TRP A 75 -1.39 -19.28 -13.89
C TRP A 75 -0.18 -19.86 -13.14
N MET A 76 0.14 -19.44 -11.92
CA MET A 76 1.31 -19.93 -11.17
C MET A 76 1.00 -21.26 -10.49
N SER A 77 1.49 -22.36 -11.06
CA SER A 77 1.54 -23.67 -10.40
C SER A 77 2.78 -23.80 -9.49
N PRO A 78 2.75 -24.69 -8.48
CA PRO A 78 3.91 -25.02 -7.65
C PRO A 78 5.13 -25.44 -8.49
N ASP A 79 4.95 -26.30 -9.49
CA ASP A 79 6.04 -26.76 -10.36
C ASP A 79 6.71 -25.61 -11.12
N LEU A 80 5.93 -24.62 -11.56
CA LEU A 80 6.46 -23.46 -12.28
C LEU A 80 7.25 -22.52 -11.35
N LEU A 81 6.83 -22.42 -10.09
CA LEU A 81 7.57 -21.71 -9.05
C LEU A 81 8.95 -22.36 -8.81
N ASP A 82 9.01 -23.68 -8.79
CA ASP A 82 10.28 -24.38 -8.58
C ASP A 82 11.20 -24.25 -9.80
N LYS A 83 10.66 -24.28 -11.02
CA LYS A 83 11.43 -23.92 -12.24
C LYS A 83 11.96 -22.49 -12.19
N LEU A 84 11.18 -21.53 -11.70
CA LEU A 84 11.60 -20.13 -11.53
C LEU A 84 12.71 -19.98 -10.48
N LYS A 85 12.62 -20.71 -9.36
CA LYS A 85 13.67 -20.74 -8.34
C LYS A 85 14.94 -21.39 -8.90
N GLY A 86 14.83 -22.52 -9.59
CA GLY A 86 15.95 -23.21 -10.22
C GLY A 86 16.68 -22.32 -11.22
N LYS A 87 15.94 -21.63 -12.11
CA LYS A 87 16.52 -20.64 -13.02
C LYS A 87 17.29 -19.52 -12.28
N LYS A 88 16.74 -19.02 -11.17
CA LYS A 88 17.37 -17.95 -10.37
C LYS A 88 18.66 -18.43 -9.71
N GLU A 89 18.67 -19.67 -9.23
CA GLU A 89 19.85 -20.28 -8.63
C GLU A 89 20.93 -20.54 -9.70
N MET A 90 20.56 -21.09 -10.86
CA MET A 90 21.49 -21.24 -11.98
C MET A 90 22.07 -19.91 -12.45
N HIS A 91 21.28 -18.83 -12.48
CA HIS A 91 21.80 -17.50 -12.79
C HIS A 91 22.88 -17.08 -11.79
N ARG A 92 22.71 -17.39 -10.51
CA ARG A 92 23.70 -17.11 -9.47
C ARG A 92 24.97 -17.92 -9.68
N GLN A 93 24.83 -19.22 -9.97
CA GLN A 93 25.94 -20.14 -10.21
C GLN A 93 26.71 -19.77 -11.48
N TRP A 94 26.01 -19.42 -12.57
CA TRP A 94 26.62 -18.91 -13.80
C TRP A 94 27.40 -17.61 -13.54
N LYS A 95 26.84 -16.67 -12.77
CA LYS A 95 27.57 -15.45 -12.36
C LYS A 95 28.80 -15.73 -11.50
N GLN A 96 28.88 -16.89 -10.86
CA GLN A 96 30.00 -17.35 -10.06
C GLN A 96 30.96 -18.27 -10.83
N GLY A 97 30.71 -18.53 -12.12
CA GLY A 97 31.54 -19.40 -12.96
C GLY A 97 31.38 -20.91 -12.69
N GLN A 98 30.37 -21.32 -11.92
CA GLN A 98 30.14 -22.72 -11.55
C GLN A 98 29.31 -23.51 -12.57
N VAL A 99 28.58 -22.82 -13.44
CA VAL A 99 27.63 -23.39 -14.40
C VAL A 99 27.92 -22.80 -15.77
N SER A 100 27.84 -23.63 -16.81
CA SER A 100 28.10 -23.17 -18.17
C SER A 100 26.98 -22.22 -18.63
N TRP A 101 27.30 -21.35 -19.58
CA TRP A 101 26.28 -20.46 -20.16
C TRP A 101 25.14 -21.24 -20.86
N GLU A 102 25.45 -22.41 -21.42
CA GLU A 102 24.51 -23.27 -22.14
C GLU A 102 23.48 -23.88 -21.18
N GLU A 103 23.91 -24.43 -20.06
CA GLU A 103 23.03 -25.00 -19.03
C GLU A 103 22.07 -23.96 -18.47
N TYR A 104 22.58 -22.75 -18.20
CA TYR A 104 21.75 -21.63 -17.77
C TYR A 104 20.74 -21.22 -18.86
N ARG A 105 21.19 -21.12 -20.12
CA ARG A 105 20.36 -20.74 -21.26
C ARG A 105 19.21 -21.73 -21.43
N ASP A 106 19.47 -23.02 -21.36
CA ASP A 106 18.45 -24.07 -21.51
C ASP A 106 17.44 -24.03 -20.36
N ALA A 107 17.91 -23.91 -19.11
CA ALA A 107 17.03 -23.74 -17.96
C ALA A 107 16.17 -22.46 -18.06
N ALA A 108 16.76 -21.36 -18.54
CA ALA A 108 16.05 -20.11 -18.77
C ALA A 108 14.98 -20.24 -19.85
N TRP A 109 15.25 -21.00 -20.93
CA TRP A 109 14.30 -21.30 -22.00
C TRP A 109 13.16 -22.19 -21.52
N LEU A 110 13.45 -23.29 -20.83
CA LEU A 110 12.44 -24.19 -20.27
C LEU A 110 11.50 -23.47 -19.30
N CYS A 111 12.05 -22.59 -18.46
CA CYS A 111 11.25 -21.74 -17.58
C CYS A 111 10.35 -20.79 -18.37
N ARG A 112 10.87 -20.13 -19.43
CA ARG A 112 10.11 -19.21 -20.28
C ARG A 112 8.97 -19.94 -21.01
N ASP A 113 9.25 -21.13 -21.55
CA ASP A 113 8.26 -21.97 -22.21
C ASP A 113 7.16 -22.43 -21.23
N GLY A 114 7.55 -22.90 -20.04
CA GLY A 114 6.60 -23.26 -18.99
C GLY A 114 5.66 -22.11 -18.60
N VAL A 115 6.18 -20.88 -18.50
CA VAL A 115 5.35 -19.69 -18.24
C VAL A 115 4.38 -19.41 -19.39
N ARG A 116 4.81 -19.58 -20.65
CA ARG A 116 3.93 -19.38 -21.81
C ARG A 116 2.81 -20.42 -21.83
N LYS A 117 3.14 -21.70 -21.64
CA LYS A 117 2.17 -22.81 -21.58
C LYS A 117 1.15 -22.63 -20.47
N ALA A 118 1.59 -22.28 -19.26
CA ALA A 118 0.70 -22.06 -18.13
C ALA A 118 -0.27 -20.88 -18.37
N LYS A 119 0.19 -19.79 -18.99
CA LYS A 119 -0.67 -18.67 -19.37
C LYS A 119 -1.69 -19.06 -20.43
N ALA A 120 -1.26 -19.76 -21.48
CA ALA A 120 -2.15 -20.23 -22.54
C ALA A 120 -3.21 -21.19 -21.98
N GLN A 121 -2.83 -22.09 -21.06
CA GLN A 121 -3.77 -23.00 -20.40
C GLN A 121 -4.80 -22.25 -19.56
N LEU A 122 -4.39 -21.23 -18.80
CA LEU A 122 -5.31 -20.39 -18.04
C LEU A 122 -6.32 -19.69 -18.97
N GLU A 123 -5.84 -19.11 -20.08
CA GLU A 123 -6.68 -18.42 -21.06
C GLU A 123 -7.66 -19.38 -21.74
N LEU A 124 -7.21 -20.59 -22.08
CA LEU A 124 -8.04 -21.65 -22.65
C LEU A 124 -9.11 -22.12 -21.65
N ASN A 125 -8.76 -22.32 -20.39
CA ASN A 125 -9.73 -22.67 -19.35
C ASN A 125 -10.77 -21.56 -19.15
N LEU A 126 -10.34 -20.29 -19.15
CA LEU A 126 -11.25 -19.14 -19.07
C LEU A 126 -12.18 -19.03 -20.28
N ALA A 127 -11.70 -19.35 -21.48
CA ALA A 127 -12.51 -19.36 -22.69
C ALA A 127 -13.54 -20.50 -22.67
N ARG A 128 -13.14 -21.71 -22.25
CA ARG A 128 -14.05 -22.86 -22.09
C ARG A 128 -15.15 -22.56 -21.07
N ASP A 129 -14.78 -21.98 -19.93
CA ASP A 129 -15.71 -21.67 -18.85
C ASP A 129 -16.46 -20.34 -19.05
N ALA A 130 -16.29 -19.65 -20.18
CA ALA A 130 -16.90 -18.34 -20.39
C ALA A 130 -18.43 -18.38 -20.30
N LYS A 131 -19.06 -19.49 -20.69
CA LYS A 131 -20.51 -19.69 -20.60
C LYS A 131 -20.99 -19.81 -19.14
N ASN A 132 -20.26 -20.57 -18.32
CA ASN A 132 -20.61 -20.88 -16.93
C ASN A 132 -20.14 -19.78 -15.96
N ASN A 133 -19.03 -19.11 -16.26
CA ASN A 133 -18.38 -18.11 -15.42
C ASN A 133 -18.04 -16.83 -16.21
N LYS A 134 -19.07 -16.17 -16.73
CA LYS A 134 -18.95 -14.89 -17.44
C LYS A 134 -18.16 -13.85 -16.64
N LYS A 135 -18.40 -13.78 -15.32
CA LYS A 135 -17.72 -12.84 -14.41
C LYS A 135 -16.21 -13.08 -14.34
N GLY A 136 -15.76 -14.34 -14.31
CA GLY A 136 -14.33 -14.70 -14.32
C GLY A 136 -13.63 -14.26 -15.61
N PHE A 137 -14.26 -14.50 -16.76
CA PHE A 137 -13.75 -14.10 -18.07
C PHE A 137 -13.63 -12.58 -18.20
N TYR A 138 -14.71 -11.82 -17.96
CA TYR A 138 -14.67 -10.35 -18.04
C TYR A 138 -13.74 -9.73 -16.98
N ARG A 139 -13.58 -10.36 -15.81
CA ARG A 139 -12.57 -9.96 -14.82
C ARG A 139 -11.14 -10.13 -15.35
N TYR A 140 -10.85 -11.21 -16.08
CA TYR A 140 -9.54 -11.39 -16.71
C TYR A 140 -9.29 -10.35 -17.82
N VAL A 141 -10.26 -10.16 -18.71
CA VAL A 141 -10.19 -9.17 -19.80
C VAL A 141 -10.00 -7.76 -19.25
N SER A 142 -10.78 -7.36 -18.25
CA SER A 142 -10.63 -6.06 -17.59
C SER A 142 -9.28 -5.92 -16.90
N GLN A 143 -8.76 -6.96 -16.23
CA GLN A 143 -7.40 -6.94 -15.66
C GLN A 143 -6.31 -6.73 -16.72
N LYS A 144 -6.46 -7.31 -17.92
CA LYS A 144 -5.53 -7.13 -19.04
C LYS A 144 -5.68 -5.77 -19.72
N ARG A 145 -6.91 -5.26 -19.79
CA ARG A 145 -7.23 -3.93 -20.30
C ARG A 145 -6.87 -2.79 -19.36
N LYS A 146 -6.47 -3.09 -18.11
CA LYS A 146 -5.83 -2.09 -17.26
C LYS A 146 -4.50 -1.70 -17.91
N VAL A 147 -4.57 -0.75 -18.83
CA VAL A 147 -3.46 0.14 -19.11
C VAL A 147 -3.06 0.67 -17.75
N LYS A 148 -1.81 0.39 -17.37
CA LYS A 148 -1.21 1.05 -16.22
C LYS A 148 -1.39 2.53 -16.53
N GLU A 149 -2.16 3.26 -15.73
CA GLU A 149 -2.24 4.73 -15.84
C GLU A 149 -0.80 5.20 -15.83
N SER A 150 -0.29 5.43 -17.02
CA SER A 150 1.03 5.96 -17.23
C SER A 150 0.83 7.43 -17.00
N VAL A 151 1.72 8.03 -16.24
CA VAL A 151 1.82 9.49 -16.23
C VAL A 151 1.91 9.90 -17.70
N PRO A 152 0.98 10.73 -18.21
CA PRO A 152 1.07 11.25 -19.55
C PRO A 152 2.44 11.90 -19.75
N PRO A 153 3.05 11.79 -20.94
CA PRO A 153 4.27 12.53 -21.25
C PRO A 153 4.12 13.99 -20.82
N MET A 154 5.04 14.46 -19.97
CA MET A 154 4.93 15.81 -19.41
C MET A 154 5.12 16.83 -20.53
N MET A 155 4.28 17.87 -20.51
CA MET A 155 4.38 19.02 -21.40
C MET A 155 5.03 20.17 -20.63
N SER A 156 5.94 20.90 -21.29
CA SER A 156 6.48 22.15 -20.75
C SER A 156 5.42 23.25 -20.80
N LYS A 157 5.67 24.39 -20.14
CA LYS A 157 4.81 25.59 -20.23
C LYS A 157 4.62 26.07 -21.68
N ALA A 158 5.55 25.75 -22.57
CA ALA A 158 5.50 26.07 -24.00
C ALA A 158 4.72 25.04 -24.85
N GLY A 159 4.05 24.05 -24.22
CA GLY A 159 3.25 23.04 -24.92
C GLY A 159 4.07 21.97 -25.65
N LYS A 160 5.40 21.91 -25.46
CA LYS A 160 6.28 20.90 -26.07
C LYS A 160 6.44 19.69 -25.15
N LEU A 161 6.48 18.50 -25.76
CA LEU A 161 6.80 17.25 -25.08
C LEU A 161 8.20 17.29 -24.46
N VAL A 162 8.28 16.99 -23.17
CA VAL A 162 9.53 16.97 -22.39
C VAL A 162 10.19 15.61 -22.50
N THR A 163 11.34 15.53 -23.16
CA THR A 163 12.07 14.27 -23.39
C THR A 163 13.19 14.05 -22.38
N MET A 164 13.87 15.11 -21.92
CA MET A 164 15.00 15.04 -21.00
C MET A 164 14.56 14.97 -19.53
N ASP A 165 15.26 14.17 -18.73
CA ASP A 165 14.90 13.95 -17.31
C ASP A 165 15.10 15.21 -16.44
N LYS A 166 16.09 16.04 -16.77
CA LYS A 166 16.31 17.34 -16.09
C LYS A 166 15.09 18.26 -16.25
N GLU A 167 14.58 18.38 -17.48
CA GLU A 167 13.41 19.21 -17.79
C GLU A 167 12.15 18.68 -17.08
N LYS A 168 11.97 17.35 -16.99
CA LYS A 168 10.85 16.75 -16.24
C LYS A 168 10.90 17.13 -14.76
N ALA A 169 12.09 17.09 -14.16
CA ALA A 169 12.29 17.47 -12.76
C ALA A 169 11.97 18.95 -12.52
N GLU A 170 12.36 19.83 -13.44
CA GLU A 170 12.04 21.26 -13.36
C GLU A 170 10.53 21.53 -13.49
N VAL A 171 9.83 20.85 -14.41
CA VAL A 171 8.36 20.98 -14.53
C VAL A 171 7.66 20.52 -13.26
N LEU A 172 8.06 19.37 -12.69
CA LEU A 172 7.50 18.89 -11.41
C LEU A 172 7.79 19.85 -10.25
N ASN A 173 9.01 20.37 -10.15
CA ASN A 173 9.40 21.29 -9.10
C ASN A 173 8.62 22.61 -9.20
N ASN A 174 8.38 23.11 -10.41
CA ASN A 174 7.55 24.30 -10.65
C ASN A 174 6.09 24.08 -10.22
N ILE A 175 5.51 22.91 -10.53
CA ILE A 175 4.15 22.57 -10.08
C ILE A 175 4.11 22.49 -8.55
N PHE A 176 5.09 21.82 -7.94
CA PHE A 176 5.19 21.72 -6.49
C PHE A 176 5.31 23.11 -5.84
N ALA A 177 6.24 23.95 -6.29
CA ALA A 177 6.41 25.31 -5.81
C ALA A 177 5.12 26.14 -5.96
N SER A 178 4.39 26.00 -7.07
CA SER A 178 3.12 26.71 -7.29
C SER A 178 2.03 26.34 -6.28
N VAL A 179 2.00 25.11 -5.78
CA VAL A 179 1.00 24.66 -4.79
C VAL A 179 1.32 25.20 -3.39
N PHE A 180 2.61 25.38 -3.06
CA PHE A 180 3.05 25.86 -1.75
C PHE A 180 3.34 27.37 -1.70
N THR A 181 3.49 28.00 -2.85
CA THR A 181 3.61 29.46 -2.99
C THR A 181 2.22 30.03 -3.22
N GLY A 182 1.30 29.76 -2.29
CA GLY A 182 0.06 30.52 -2.21
C GLY A 182 0.41 31.98 -1.95
N ASN A 183 -0.18 32.90 -2.72
CA ASN A 183 0.04 34.34 -2.64
C ASN A 183 0.23 34.78 -1.18
N LEU A 184 1.47 35.12 -0.84
CA LEU A 184 1.78 35.94 0.33
C LEU A 184 1.27 37.35 0.01
N SER A 185 -0.06 37.50 0.00
CA SER A 185 -0.70 38.79 0.18
C SER A 185 -0.18 39.31 1.52
N SER A 186 0.61 40.36 1.44
CA SER A 186 1.37 40.98 2.52
C SER A 186 0.43 41.43 3.63
N HIS A 187 0.15 40.57 4.60
CA HIS A 187 -0.26 41.00 5.92
C HIS A 187 0.98 41.24 6.76
N THR A 188 1.48 42.46 6.62
CA THR A 188 2.40 43.12 7.51
C THR A 188 1.88 43.03 8.95
N SER A 189 2.73 42.45 9.80
CA SER A 189 2.77 42.45 11.26
C SER A 189 1.85 43.41 12.04
N ARG A 190 1.10 42.89 13.01
CA ARG A 190 1.18 43.37 14.41
C ARG A 190 0.72 42.28 15.40
N VAL A 191 1.54 42.04 16.41
CA VAL A 191 1.27 41.21 17.58
C VAL A 191 0.24 41.92 18.46
N ASP A 192 -0.82 41.22 18.88
CA ASP A 192 -1.48 41.40 20.19
C ASP A 192 -2.44 40.23 20.50
N GLY A 193 -2.18 39.54 21.62
CA GLY A 193 -3.19 38.89 22.48
C GLY A 193 -3.84 37.54 22.07
N PRO A 194 -4.04 36.58 23.01
CA PRO A 194 -4.69 35.31 22.74
C PRO A 194 -6.21 35.36 23.05
N GLN A 195 -7.08 35.11 22.07
CA GLN A 195 -8.48 34.77 22.36
C GLN A 195 -9.22 34.08 21.21
N GLY A 196 -10.02 33.07 21.58
CA GLY A 196 -11.32 32.78 20.97
C GLY A 196 -11.32 31.91 19.72
N ARG A 197 -11.73 30.64 19.90
CA ARG A 197 -12.27 29.82 18.79
C ARG A 197 -13.51 30.50 18.21
N ASP A 198 -13.59 30.59 16.89
CA ASP A 198 -14.87 30.53 16.17
C ASP A 198 -14.71 29.77 14.85
N TRP A 199 -15.43 28.64 14.72
CA TRP A 199 -15.52 27.83 13.51
C TRP A 199 -16.74 28.35 12.74
N GLY A 200 -16.55 29.34 11.87
CA GLY A 200 -17.63 30.01 11.16
C GLY A 200 -17.42 30.11 9.64
N ARG A 201 -18.20 29.31 8.89
CA ARG A 201 -18.50 29.37 7.44
C ARG A 201 -17.40 29.03 6.44
N ILE A 202 -17.24 27.73 6.21
CA ILE A 202 -16.92 27.24 4.86
C ILE A 202 -18.18 27.41 4.01
N VAL A 203 -18.18 28.38 3.10
CA VAL A 203 -19.15 28.45 2.00
C VAL A 203 -18.62 27.56 0.87
N PRO A 204 -19.36 26.53 0.40
CA PRO A 204 -18.96 25.76 -0.77
C PRO A 204 -19.10 26.64 -2.03
N PRO A 205 -18.19 26.56 -3.01
CA PRO A 205 -18.33 27.31 -4.24
C PRO A 205 -19.52 26.80 -5.05
N THR A 206 -20.41 27.73 -5.37
CA THR A 206 -21.60 27.58 -6.20
C THR A 206 -21.26 27.01 -7.59
N VAL A 207 -21.89 25.89 -7.92
CA VAL A 207 -21.96 25.33 -9.28
C VAL A 207 -22.69 26.35 -10.16
N ARG A 208 -22.05 26.84 -11.23
CA ARG A 208 -22.75 27.51 -12.33
C ARG A 208 -23.16 26.44 -13.33
N GLU A 209 -24.47 26.31 -13.52
CA GLU A 209 -25.07 25.58 -14.62
C GLU A 209 -24.90 26.42 -15.90
N ASP A 210 -24.20 25.87 -16.90
CA ASP A 210 -24.32 26.34 -18.28
C ASP A 210 -25.40 25.49 -18.96
N GLN A 211 -26.52 26.13 -19.30
CA GLN A 211 -27.33 25.78 -20.46
C GLN A 211 -27.25 26.96 -21.42
N VAL A 212 -26.78 26.71 -22.65
CA VAL A 212 -27.60 26.71 -23.87
C VAL A 212 -27.05 25.63 -24.80
#